data_AF-A0A7C1XS83-F1
#
_entry.id   AF-A0A7C1XS83-F1
#
_cell.length_a   1.000
_cell.length_b   1.000
_cell.length_c   1.000
_cell.angle_alpha   90.00
_cell.angle_beta   90.00
_cell.angle_gamma   90.00
#
_symmetry.space_group_name_H-M   'P 1'
#
loop_
_entity.id
_entity.type
_entity.pdbx_description
1 polymer ?
#
loop_
_entity_poly.entity_id
_entity_poly.type
_entity_poly.pdbx_seq_one_letter_code
_entity_poly.pdbx_strand_id
1 'polypeptide(L)'
;MSADVEALTIGPGCRVTMHFTITLEDGTVADTSREGEPLTFTMGDGSLIEGLELALYGLKAGDRQVVTMDPREAFGFPDPDNVHRLPRGEFPADMPPEEGQIVSFSTPSGEEIPGAIVEVGEDEVTVDFNHPLAGHEIVFDTEIIAIQPPAGTNDET
;
A
#
# COMPACT_ATOMS: atom_id res chain seq x y z
N MET A 1 20.28 23.00 33.04
CA MET A 1 20.62 21.77 32.29
C MET A 1 19.37 21.43 31.50
N SER A 2 19.26 21.99 30.29
CA SER A 2 18.17 21.66 29.38
C SER A 2 18.62 20.38 28.70
N ALA A 3 17.95 19.26 29.00
CA ALA A 3 18.11 18.08 28.17
C ALA A 3 17.46 18.43 26.84
N ASP A 4 18.30 18.57 25.81
CA ASP A 4 17.90 18.56 24.43
C ASP A 4 16.94 17.37 24.24
N VAL A 5 15.69 17.66 23.92
CA VAL A 5 14.81 16.64 23.35
C VAL A 5 15.41 16.36 21.98
N GLU A 6 16.34 15.42 21.90
CA GLU A 6 16.84 14.93 20.62
C GLU A 6 15.61 14.57 19.79
N ALA A 7 15.38 15.33 18.73
CA ALA A 7 14.22 15.15 17.88
C ALA A 7 14.31 13.76 17.26
N LEU A 8 13.53 12.82 17.82
CA LEU A 8 13.48 11.44 17.40
C LEU A 8 13.24 11.39 15.89
N THR A 9 14.19 10.78 15.18
CA THR A 9 14.08 10.55 13.74
C THR A 9 13.51 9.16 13.48
N ILE A 10 12.74 9.01 12.41
CA ILE A 10 12.25 7.72 11.95
C ILE A 10 13.44 6.80 11.64
N GLY A 11 13.42 5.62 12.26
CA GLY A 11 14.41 4.56 12.09
C GLY A 11 13.77 3.17 12.26
N PRO A 12 14.57 2.09 12.19
CA PRO A 12 14.05 0.73 12.19
C PRO A 12 13.32 0.43 13.51
N GLY A 13 12.16 -0.23 13.42
CA GLY A 13 11.32 -0.56 14.57
C GLY A 13 10.61 0.62 15.23
N CYS A 14 10.82 1.86 14.77
CA CYS A 14 10.04 3.00 15.27
C CYS A 14 8.58 2.85 14.87
N ARG A 15 7.67 3.21 15.78
CA ARG A 15 6.25 3.30 15.47
C ARG A 15 5.96 4.71 14.97
N VAL A 16 5.46 4.81 13.75
CA VAL A 16 5.22 6.09 13.08
C VAL A 16 3.73 6.26 12.90
N THR A 17 3.22 7.42 13.30
CA THR A 17 1.86 7.86 13.02
C THR A 17 1.93 9.01 12.03
N MET A 18 1.33 8.84 10.86
CA MET A 18 1.39 9.83 9.77
C MET A 18 0.07 9.91 9.01
N HIS A 19 -0.20 11.08 8.43
CA HIS A 19 -1.16 11.19 7.35
C HIS A 19 -0.42 11.06 6.02
N PHE A 20 -1.06 10.42 5.06
CA PHE A 20 -0.52 10.25 3.73
C PHE A 20 -1.60 10.51 2.67
N THR A 21 -1.16 10.88 1.48
CA THR A 21 -1.97 11.01 0.28
C THR A 21 -1.17 10.46 -0.89
N ILE A 22 -1.75 9.48 -1.59
CA ILE A 22 -1.24 8.90 -2.82
C ILE A 22 -2.03 9.51 -3.96
N THR A 23 -1.31 10.17 -4.86
CA THR A 23 -1.89 10.80 -6.04
C THR A 23 -1.28 10.18 -7.28
N LEU A 24 -2.09 9.92 -8.30
CA LEU A 24 -1.62 9.50 -9.61
C LEU A 24 -1.10 10.72 -10.41
N GLU A 25 -0.36 10.44 -11.48
CA GLU A 25 0.21 11.45 -12.40
C GLU A 25 -0.85 12.38 -13.01
N ASP A 26 -2.08 11.88 -13.16
CA ASP A 26 -3.23 12.61 -13.69
C ASP A 26 -3.90 13.53 -12.65
N GLY A 27 -3.41 13.52 -11.40
CA GLY A 27 -3.95 14.27 -10.27
C GLY A 27 -5.09 13.56 -9.54
N THR A 28 -5.43 12.33 -9.92
CA THR A 28 -6.43 11.51 -9.23
C THR A 28 -5.87 11.08 -7.88
N VAL A 29 -6.59 11.39 -6.80
CA VAL A 29 -6.26 10.88 -5.45
C VAL A 29 -6.64 9.40 -5.41
N ALA A 30 -5.63 8.55 -5.35
CA ALA A 30 -5.81 7.10 -5.29
C ALA A 30 -6.17 6.64 -3.87
N ASP A 31 -5.46 7.18 -2.87
CA ASP A 31 -5.71 6.89 -1.48
C ASP A 31 -5.29 8.08 -0.60
N THR A 32 -5.99 8.29 0.51
CA THR A 32 -5.68 9.38 1.44
C THR A 32 -6.16 9.07 2.84
N SER A 33 -5.26 9.16 3.82
CA SER A 33 -5.63 9.12 5.23
C SER A 33 -5.91 10.51 5.80
N ARG A 34 -5.74 11.59 5.04
CA ARG A 34 -6.00 12.97 5.51
C ARG A 34 -7.48 13.24 5.82
N GLU A 35 -8.40 12.48 5.19
CA GLU A 35 -9.85 12.60 5.43
C GLU A 35 -10.35 11.67 6.56
N GLY A 36 -9.48 10.82 7.11
CA GLY A 36 -9.82 9.81 8.11
C GLY A 36 -8.86 9.78 9.29
N GLU A 37 -8.62 8.58 9.83
CA GLU A 37 -7.68 8.36 10.91
C GLU A 37 -6.24 8.26 10.37
N PRO A 38 -5.24 8.78 11.11
CA PRO A 38 -3.85 8.68 10.69
C PRO A 38 -3.36 7.24 10.69
N LEU A 39 -2.57 6.89 9.68
CA LEU A 39 -1.97 5.56 9.59
C LEU A 39 -0.90 5.42 10.67
N THR A 40 -1.00 4.35 11.45
CA THR A 40 0.04 3.98 12.43
C THR A 40 0.61 2.61 12.08
N PHE A 41 1.90 2.57 11.80
CA PHE A 41 2.61 1.34 11.42
C PHE A 41 3.99 1.31 12.10
N THR A 42 4.69 0.18 12.00
CA THR A 42 6.04 0.02 12.56
C THR A 42 7.03 -0.14 11.43
N MET A 43 8.10 0.67 11.43
CA MET A 43 9.13 0.62 10.39
C MET A 43 9.75 -0.77 10.31
N GLY A 44 9.59 -1.43 9.16
CA GLY A 44 10.11 -2.76 8.87
C GLY A 44 9.20 -3.92 9.30
N ASP A 45 7.93 -3.68 9.65
CA ASP A 45 6.97 -4.76 9.93
C ASP A 45 6.32 -5.36 8.67
N GLY A 46 6.52 -4.72 7.52
CA GLY A 46 5.93 -5.11 6.23
C GLY A 46 4.53 -4.54 5.99
N SER A 47 3.99 -3.73 6.90
CA SER A 47 2.75 -2.97 6.70
C SER A 47 2.82 -1.94 5.58
N LEU A 48 4.01 -1.44 5.26
CA LEU A 48 4.26 -0.54 4.13
C LEU A 48 5.25 -1.19 3.16
N ILE A 49 5.09 -0.86 1.88
CA ILE A 49 6.06 -1.23 0.86
C ILE A 49 7.42 -0.57 1.13
N GLU A 50 8.49 -1.31 0.82
CA GLU A 50 9.86 -0.95 1.17
C GLU A 50 10.25 0.45 0.67
N GLY A 51 9.83 0.84 -0.55
CA GLY A 51 10.14 2.16 -1.09
C GLY A 51 9.47 3.31 -0.33
N LEU A 52 8.22 3.13 0.14
CA LEU A 52 7.57 4.11 1.02
C LEU A 52 8.28 4.19 2.37
N GLU A 53 8.62 3.05 2.98
CA GLU A 53 9.35 3.05 4.24
C GLU A 53 10.70 3.78 4.10
N LEU A 54 11.46 3.49 3.04
CA LEU A 54 12.74 4.13 2.76
C LEU A 54 12.63 5.65 2.64
N ALA A 55 11.55 6.16 2.05
CA ALA A 55 11.31 7.60 1.92
C ALA A 55 11.05 8.30 3.26
N LEU A 56 10.63 7.56 4.29
CA LEU A 56 10.33 8.10 5.63
C LEU A 56 11.56 8.14 6.54
N TYR A 57 12.62 7.38 6.23
CA TYR A 57 13.80 7.31 7.07
C TYR A 57 14.44 8.70 7.28
N GLY A 58 14.74 9.01 8.54
CA GLY A 58 15.39 10.27 8.91
C GLY A 58 14.44 11.46 9.12
N LEU A 59 13.15 11.34 8.76
CA LEU A 59 12.15 12.36 9.07
C LEU A 59 11.87 12.48 10.56
N LYS A 60 11.34 13.62 10.99
CA LYS A 60 10.96 13.92 12.37
C LYS A 60 9.46 14.16 12.50
N ALA A 61 8.95 14.08 13.72
CA ALA A 61 7.56 14.44 13.99
C ALA A 61 7.32 15.93 13.63
N GLY A 62 6.28 16.18 12.86
CA GLY A 62 5.95 17.49 12.28
C GLY A 62 6.54 17.73 10.88
N ASP A 63 7.43 16.86 10.39
CA ASP A 63 7.93 16.98 9.03
C ASP A 63 6.87 16.51 8.03
N ARG A 64 6.85 17.20 6.88
CA ARG A 64 6.07 16.80 5.71
C ARG A 64 7.01 16.59 4.54
N GLN A 65 6.81 15.50 3.82
CA GLN A 65 7.61 15.14 2.65
C GLN A 65 6.68 14.78 1.50
N VAL A 66 7.05 15.22 0.30
CA VAL A 66 6.37 14.84 -0.94
C VAL A 66 7.43 14.22 -1.83
N VAL A 67 7.22 12.96 -2.21
CA VAL A 67 8.11 12.22 -3.09
C VAL A 67 7.30 11.65 -4.24
N THR A 68 7.80 11.86 -5.45
CA THR A 68 7.34 11.13 -6.62
C THR A 68 8.11 9.82 -6.68
N MET A 69 7.39 8.71 -6.78
CA MET A 69 7.94 7.36 -6.83
C MET A 69 7.55 6.69 -8.14
N ASP A 70 8.56 6.14 -8.80
CA ASP A 70 8.34 5.24 -9.92
C ASP A 70 7.52 4.02 -9.46
N PRO A 71 6.76 3.37 -10.35
CA PRO A 71 6.00 2.16 -10.01
C PRO A 71 6.87 1.09 -9.33
N ARG A 72 8.16 0.96 -9.69
CA ARG A 72 9.09 0.01 -9.04
C ARG A 72 9.29 0.25 -7.54
N GLU A 73 9.22 1.49 -7.10
CA GLU A 73 9.46 1.91 -5.72
C GLU A 73 8.14 2.01 -4.94
N ALA A 74 7.03 2.11 -5.66
CA ALA A 74 5.69 2.13 -5.14
C ALA A 74 5.03 0.73 -5.22
N PHE A 75 3.93 0.62 -5.97
CA PHE A 75 3.09 -0.59 -6.05
C PHE A 75 3.63 -1.69 -6.98
N GLY A 76 4.86 -1.54 -7.46
CA GLY A 76 5.45 -2.42 -8.47
C GLY A 76 4.93 -2.16 -9.88
N PHE A 77 5.43 -2.95 -10.82
CA PHE A 77 4.78 -3.15 -12.11
C PHE A 77 3.74 -4.25 -11.99
N PRO A 78 2.70 -4.25 -12.85
CA PRO A 78 1.81 -5.38 -12.95
C PRO A 78 2.63 -6.66 -13.18
N ASP A 79 2.46 -7.62 -12.29
CA ASP A 79 3.09 -8.91 -12.36
C ASP A 79 2.23 -9.82 -13.25
N PRO A 80 2.77 -10.35 -14.37
CA PRO A 80 2.04 -11.30 -15.19
C PRO A 80 1.69 -12.59 -14.43
N ASP A 81 2.40 -12.93 -13.34
CA ASP A 81 2.07 -14.08 -12.49
C ASP A 81 0.82 -13.83 -11.62
N ASN A 82 0.42 -12.56 -11.41
CA ASN A 82 -0.84 -12.18 -10.77
C ASN A 82 -2.03 -12.20 -11.75
N VAL A 83 -1.81 -12.58 -13.01
CA VAL A 83 -2.88 -12.78 -13.98
C VAL A 83 -3.25 -14.26 -14.00
N HIS A 84 -4.44 -14.58 -13.48
CA HIS A 84 -4.91 -15.95 -13.37
C HIS A 84 -6.06 -16.23 -14.32
N ARG A 85 -6.11 -17.46 -14.82
CA ARG A 85 -7.24 -17.97 -15.60
C ARG A 85 -8.10 -18.80 -14.67
N LEU A 86 -9.33 -18.33 -14.45
CA LEU A 86 -10.30 -19.00 -13.61
C LEU A 86 -11.35 -19.69 -14.50
N PRO A 87 -11.80 -20.90 -14.15
CA PRO A 87 -12.92 -21.53 -14.81
C PRO A 87 -14.15 -20.63 -14.72
N ARG A 88 -14.88 -20.47 -15.83
CA ARG A 88 -16.12 -19.66 -15.85
C ARG A 88 -17.15 -20.13 -14.82
N GLY A 89 -17.10 -21.41 -14.43
CA GLY A 89 -17.96 -21.99 -13.39
C GLY A 89 -17.67 -21.53 -11.95
N GLU A 90 -16.55 -20.86 -11.69
CA GLU A 90 -16.29 -20.22 -10.38
C GLU A 90 -17.08 -18.92 -10.20
N PHE A 91 -17.58 -18.35 -11.30
CA PHE A 91 -18.39 -17.14 -11.27
C PHE A 91 -19.86 -17.49 -11.05
N PRO A 92 -20.59 -16.77 -10.16
CA PRO A 92 -21.99 -17.02 -9.91
C PRO A 92 -22.83 -16.83 -11.18
N ALA A 93 -23.80 -17.72 -11.41
CA ALA A 93 -24.63 -17.69 -12.63
C ALA A 93 -25.48 -16.42 -12.76
N ASP A 94 -25.76 -15.77 -11.64
CA ASP A 94 -26.47 -14.50 -11.51
C ASP A 94 -25.58 -13.27 -11.73
N MET A 95 -24.24 -13.44 -11.77
CA MET A 95 -23.28 -12.39 -12.10
C MET A 95 -22.26 -12.92 -13.12
N PRO A 96 -22.63 -12.97 -14.42
CA PRO A 96 -21.70 -13.38 -15.45
C PRO A 96 -20.52 -12.40 -15.53
N PRO A 97 -19.28 -12.88 -15.71
CA PRO A 97 -18.11 -12.03 -15.83
C PRO A 97 -18.17 -11.22 -17.14
N GLU A 98 -17.89 -9.92 -17.04
CA GLU A 98 -17.78 -9.00 -18.17
C GLU A 98 -16.36 -8.43 -18.28
N GLU A 99 -15.86 -8.25 -19.49
CA GLU A 99 -14.55 -7.63 -19.72
C GLU A 99 -14.53 -6.19 -19.18
N GLY A 100 -13.48 -5.85 -18.43
CA GLY A 100 -13.31 -4.58 -17.73
C GLY A 100 -14.05 -4.49 -16.39
N GLN A 101 -14.82 -5.51 -16.00
CA GLN A 101 -15.48 -5.55 -14.69
C GLN A 101 -14.47 -5.87 -13.58
N ILE A 102 -14.59 -5.15 -12.45
CA ILE A 102 -13.83 -5.43 -11.23
C ILE A 102 -14.71 -6.24 -10.28
N VAL A 103 -14.22 -7.39 -9.84
CA VAL A 103 -14.91 -8.33 -8.94
C VAL A 103 -14.03 -8.56 -7.71
N SER A 104 -14.62 -8.62 -6.52
CA SER A 104 -13.88 -8.97 -5.29
C SER A 104 -13.78 -10.48 -5.16
N PHE A 105 -12.56 -11.00 -4.96
CA PHE A 105 -12.29 -12.42 -4.78
C PHE A 105 -11.72 -12.67 -3.38
N SER A 106 -12.15 -13.75 -2.74
CA SER A 106 -11.57 -14.17 -1.46
C SER A 106 -10.34 -15.04 -1.69
N THR A 107 -9.20 -14.62 -1.15
CA THR A 107 -7.96 -15.39 -1.14
C THR A 107 -8.04 -16.56 -0.14
N PRO A 108 -7.19 -17.60 -0.27
CA PRO A 108 -7.08 -18.68 0.72
C PRO A 108 -6.73 -18.20 2.14
N SER A 109 -6.13 -17.01 2.25
CA SER A 109 -5.82 -16.34 3.51
C SER A 109 -7.05 -15.69 4.18
N GLY A 110 -8.19 -15.65 3.50
CA GLY A 110 -9.43 -15.02 3.96
C GLY A 110 -9.51 -13.51 3.68
N GLU A 111 -8.54 -12.95 2.96
CA GLU A 111 -8.55 -11.54 2.53
C GLU A 111 -9.30 -11.39 1.21
N GLU A 112 -10.10 -10.33 1.08
CA GLU A 112 -10.80 -10.00 -0.16
C GLU A 112 -9.94 -9.06 -1.01
N ILE A 113 -9.57 -9.51 -2.20
CA ILE A 113 -8.78 -8.74 -3.16
C ILE A 113 -9.62 -8.39 -4.39
N PRO A 114 -9.50 -7.17 -4.94
CA PRO A 114 -10.12 -6.84 -6.22
C PRO A 114 -9.38 -7.56 -7.35
N GLY A 115 -10.13 -8.14 -8.29
CA GLY A 115 -9.62 -8.71 -9.54
C GLY A 115 -10.37 -8.10 -10.73
N ALA A 116 -9.62 -7.60 -11.71
CA ALA A 116 -10.17 -7.04 -12.94
C ALA A 116 -10.26 -8.13 -14.02
N ILE A 117 -11.44 -8.31 -14.60
CA ILE A 117 -11.64 -9.26 -15.70
C ILE A 117 -11.05 -8.65 -16.97
N VAL A 118 -9.98 -9.24 -17.49
CA VAL A 118 -9.29 -8.74 -18.69
C VAL A 118 -9.77 -9.40 -19.97
N GLU A 119 -10.22 -10.65 -19.89
CA GLU A 119 -10.72 -11.40 -21.05
C GLU A 119 -11.74 -12.44 -20.60
N VAL A 120 -12.86 -12.55 -21.33
CA VAL A 120 -13.91 -13.54 -21.05
C VAL A 120 -13.98 -14.54 -22.21
N GLY A 121 -13.47 -15.75 -21.97
CA GLY A 121 -13.57 -16.87 -22.90
C GLY A 121 -14.86 -17.69 -22.74
N GLU A 122 -14.96 -18.76 -23.54
CA GLU A 122 -16.08 -19.70 -23.49
C GLU A 122 -16.08 -20.51 -22.19
N ASP A 123 -14.93 -21.08 -21.81
CA ASP A 123 -14.77 -21.94 -20.62
C ASP A 123 -13.95 -21.31 -19.49
N GLU A 124 -13.07 -20.35 -19.81
CA GLU A 124 -12.15 -19.70 -18.89
C GLU A 124 -12.28 -18.18 -18.95
N VAL A 125 -11.99 -17.53 -17.82
CA VAL A 125 -12.00 -16.08 -17.65
C VAL A 125 -10.64 -15.67 -17.14
N THR A 126 -10.00 -14.73 -17.82
CA THR A 126 -8.72 -14.18 -17.38
C THR A 126 -8.98 -13.01 -16.43
N VAL A 127 -8.43 -13.11 -15.22
CA VAL A 127 -8.56 -12.13 -14.16
C VAL A 127 -7.18 -11.62 -13.77
N ASP A 128 -7.03 -10.31 -13.78
CA ASP A 128 -5.85 -9.60 -13.33
C ASP A 128 -6.03 -9.16 -11.87
N PHE A 129 -5.21 -9.72 -10.98
CA PHE A 129 -5.20 -9.41 -9.55
C PHE A 129 -4.16 -8.34 -9.18
N ASN A 130 -3.55 -7.68 -10.15
CA ASN A 130 -2.63 -6.59 -9.88
C ASN A 130 -3.34 -5.43 -9.19
N HIS A 131 -2.60 -4.76 -8.31
CA HIS A 131 -3.10 -3.56 -7.66
C HIS A 131 -3.47 -2.50 -8.73
N PRO A 132 -4.58 -1.77 -8.60
CA PRO A 132 -5.00 -0.78 -9.60
C PRO A 132 -3.96 0.33 -9.84
N LEU A 133 -3.04 0.54 -8.89
CA LEU A 133 -1.93 1.51 -8.98
C LEU A 133 -0.62 0.89 -9.49
N ALA A 134 -0.58 -0.42 -9.74
CA ALA A 134 0.60 -1.07 -10.29
C ALA A 134 0.91 -0.51 -11.68
N GLY A 135 2.19 -0.26 -11.95
CA GLY A 135 2.66 0.28 -13.23
C GLY A 135 2.47 1.79 -13.42
N HIS A 136 1.88 2.50 -12.46
CA HIS A 136 1.73 3.96 -12.49
C HIS A 136 2.74 4.64 -11.57
N GLU A 137 3.27 5.78 -12.01
CA GLU A 137 4.02 6.67 -11.12
C GLU A 137 3.05 7.30 -10.11
N ILE A 138 3.48 7.38 -8.85
CA ILE A 138 2.66 7.97 -7.78
C ILE A 138 3.38 9.13 -7.13
N VAL A 139 2.60 10.10 -6.65
CA VAL A 139 3.06 11.16 -5.77
C VAL A 139 2.60 10.82 -4.36
N PHE A 140 3.57 10.51 -3.50
CA PHE A 140 3.36 10.21 -2.09
C PHE A 140 3.63 11.46 -1.24
N ASP A 141 2.57 12.04 -0.71
CA ASP A 141 2.61 13.16 0.24
C ASP A 141 2.35 12.64 1.64
N THR A 142 3.36 12.71 2.51
CA THR A 142 3.33 12.21 3.87
C THR A 142 3.59 13.33 4.88
N GLU A 143 2.87 13.31 5.98
CA GLU A 143 2.97 14.24 7.09
C GLU A 143 3.07 13.47 8.41
N ILE A 144 4.23 13.55 9.05
CA ILE A 144 4.52 12.80 10.26
C ILE A 144 3.88 13.49 11.45
N ILE A 145 2.97 12.81 12.13
CA ILE A 145 2.25 13.34 13.28
C ILE A 145 3.01 13.03 14.56
N ALA A 146 3.41 11.77 14.73
CA ALA A 146 4.12 11.32 15.90
C ALA A 146 5.08 10.17 15.55
N ILE A 147 6.18 10.11 16.30
CA ILE A 147 7.13 9.01 16.23
C ILE A 147 7.29 8.49 17.66
N GLN A 148 7.20 7.18 17.81
CA GLN A 148 7.51 6.50 19.06
C GLN A 148 8.72 5.59 18.83
N PRO A 149 9.66 5.54 19.78
CA PRO A 149 10.79 4.62 19.67
C PRO A 149 10.27 3.18 19.66
N PRO A 150 11.05 2.24 19.08
CA PRO A 150 10.72 0.82 19.17
C PRO A 150 10.41 0.46 20.62
N ALA A 151 9.31 -0.26 20.84
CA ALA A 151 9.02 -0.84 22.14
C ALA A 151 10.21 -1.73 22.50
N GLY A 152 11.03 -1.27 23.44
CA GLY A 152 12.29 -1.91 23.77
C GLY A 152 12.06 -3.40 23.99
N THR A 153 12.75 -4.23 23.22
CA THR A 153 13.13 -5.54 23.72
C THR A 153 13.91 -5.25 24.99
N ASN A 154 13.26 -5.41 26.14
CA ASN A 154 13.98 -5.67 27.37
C ASN A 154 14.75 -6.96 27.11
N ASP A 155 15.95 -6.82 26.57
CA ASP A 155 16.96 -7.87 26.54
C ASP A 155 17.39 -8.06 27.99
N GLU A 156 16.56 -8.78 28.76
CA GLU A 156 16.97 -9.37 30.01
C GLU A 156 17.98 -10.46 29.65
N THR A 157 19.20 -10.25 30.13
CA THR A 157 20.42 -11.05 29.97
C THR A 157 20.26 -12.53 30.35
#